data_AF-I3YZR2-F1
#
_entry.id   AF-I3YZR2-F1
#
_cell.length_a   1.000
_cell.length_b   1.000
_cell.length_c   1.000
_cell.angle_alpha   90.00
_cell.angle_beta   90.00
_cell.angle_gamma   90.00
#
_symmetry.space_group_name_H-M   'P 1'
#
loop_
_entity.id
_entity.type
_entity.pdbx_description
1 polymer ?
#
loop_
_entity_poly.entity_id
_entity_poly.type
_entity_poly.pdbx_seq_one_letter_code
_entity_poly.pdbx_strand_id
1 'polypeptide(L)'
;MIKSKYQSVLDLGEKLNIQNGDVKEENGQLKVWGTAKTPYDKNLLWDEIKKIGGENPTDIMADIQVADSSVFARHTVKSGETLGKIAKQYYKDSGKYNAIYEANKGKLKSADLIHPGDELVIPNL
;
A
#
# COMPACT_ATOMS: atom_id res chain seq x y z
N MET A 1 13.98 -1.49 22.94
CA MET A 1 12.81 -2.40 22.87
C MET A 1 12.49 -2.64 21.41
N ILE A 2 12.01 -3.82 21.04
CA ILE A 2 11.81 -4.20 19.63
C ILE A 2 10.71 -3.35 19.01
N LYS A 3 9.68 -3.02 19.78
CA LYS A 3 8.65 -2.06 19.38
C LYS A 3 9.23 -0.73 18.87
N SER A 4 10.22 -0.18 19.56
CA SER A 4 10.86 1.09 19.15
C SER A 4 11.63 0.96 17.83
N LYS A 5 12.23 -0.20 17.54
CA LYS A 5 12.93 -0.47 16.27
C LYS A 5 11.95 -0.40 15.09
N TYR A 6 10.73 -0.93 15.27
CA TYR A 6 9.69 -1.00 14.23
C TYR A 6 8.64 0.10 14.36
N GLN A 7 8.91 1.20 15.07
CA GLN A 7 7.92 2.26 15.29
C GLN A 7 7.39 2.85 13.96
N SER A 8 8.24 3.01 12.94
CA SER A 8 7.78 3.52 11.63
C SER A 8 6.81 2.58 10.91
N VAL A 9 6.84 1.27 11.17
CA VAL A 9 5.84 0.32 10.66
C VAL A 9 4.49 0.55 11.35
N LEU A 10 4.51 0.79 12.66
CA LEU A 10 3.29 1.05 13.44
C LEU A 10 2.66 2.39 13.02
N ASP A 11 3.48 3.44 12.89
CA ASP A 11 3.03 4.76 12.41
C ASP A 11 2.46 4.68 10.98
N LEU A 12 3.08 3.87 10.12
CA LEU A 12 2.57 3.61 8.78
C LEU A 12 1.22 2.87 8.83
N GLY A 13 1.05 1.91 9.74
CA GLY A 13 -0.21 1.22 9.96
C GLY A 13 -1.34 2.18 10.36
N GLU A 14 -1.07 3.10 11.28
CA GLU A 14 -2.02 4.16 11.65
C GLU A 14 -2.38 5.05 10.46
N LYS A 15 -1.37 5.49 9.70
CA LYS A 15 -1.56 6.33 8.50
C LYS A 15 -2.39 5.64 7.42
N LEU A 16 -2.20 4.33 7.24
CA LEU A 16 -2.96 3.53 6.28
C LEU A 16 -4.36 3.15 6.81
N ASN A 17 -4.68 3.49 8.06
CA ASN A 17 -5.91 3.12 8.76
C ASN A 17 -6.13 1.60 8.76
N ILE A 18 -5.09 0.85 9.14
CA ILE A 18 -5.18 -0.61 9.33
C ILE A 18 -6.24 -0.91 10.39
N GLN A 19 -7.14 -1.84 10.05
CA GLN A 19 -8.25 -2.23 10.92
C GLN A 19 -7.88 -3.44 11.76
N ASN A 20 -8.57 -3.63 12.89
CA ASN A 20 -8.40 -4.80 13.78
C ASN A 20 -6.93 -5.05 14.16
N GLY A 21 -6.17 -3.98 14.36
CA GLY A 21 -4.75 -4.06 14.67
C GLY A 21 -4.49 -4.49 16.11
N ASP A 22 -3.50 -5.37 16.31
CA ASP A 22 -2.98 -5.74 17.63
C ASP A 22 -1.44 -5.80 17.57
N VAL A 23 -0.78 -5.41 18.66
CA VAL A 23 0.69 -5.35 18.76
C VAL A 23 1.13 -5.87 20.12
N LYS A 24 1.95 -6.92 20.11
CA LYS A 24 2.49 -7.55 21.33
C LYS A 24 4.00 -7.73 21.22
N GLU A 25 4.73 -7.44 22.28
CA GLU A 25 6.16 -7.76 22.39
C GLU A 25 6.30 -8.93 23.39
N GLU A 26 6.65 -10.11 22.88
CA GLU A 26 6.73 -11.35 23.66
C GLU A 26 7.94 -12.17 23.21
N ASN A 27 8.67 -12.78 24.15
CA ASN A 27 9.80 -13.67 23.86
C ASN A 27 10.86 -13.07 22.93
N GLY A 28 11.10 -11.75 23.02
CA GLY A 28 12.07 -11.07 22.14
C GLY A 28 11.61 -10.99 20.68
N GLN A 29 10.31 -11.01 20.43
CA GLN A 29 9.70 -10.80 19.11
C GLN A 29 8.53 -9.84 19.21
N LEU A 30 8.42 -8.93 18.24
CA LEU A 30 7.24 -8.09 18.04
C LEU A 30 6.24 -8.84 17.17
N LYS A 31 5.01 -9.02 17.63
CA LYS A 31 3.92 -9.62 16.87
C LYS A 31 2.92 -8.53 16.50
N VAL A 32 2.62 -8.41 15.22
CA VAL A 32 1.74 -7.39 14.66
C VAL A 32 0.63 -8.08 13.86
N TRP A 33 -0.61 -7.73 14.14
CA TRP A 33 -1.78 -8.14 13.37
C TRP A 33 -2.48 -6.93 12.78
N GLY A 34 -3.25 -7.14 11.71
CA GLY A 34 -4.19 -6.16 11.22
C GLY A 34 -4.78 -6.50 9.85
N THR A 35 -5.72 -5.69 9.40
CA THR A 35 -6.37 -5.80 8.10
C THR A 35 -6.11 -4.53 7.29
N ALA A 36 -5.35 -4.68 6.22
CA ALA A 36 -5.13 -3.64 5.22
C ALA A 36 -6.33 -3.53 4.27
N LYS A 37 -6.60 -2.32 3.76
CA LYS A 37 -7.71 -2.10 2.83
C LYS A 37 -7.46 -2.80 1.50
N THR A 38 -6.24 -2.68 0.97
CA THR A 38 -5.85 -3.27 -0.32
C THR A 38 -4.52 -4.03 -0.23
N PRO A 39 -4.16 -4.86 -1.22
CA PRO A 39 -2.87 -5.53 -1.28
C PRO A 39 -1.68 -4.56 -1.26
N TYR A 40 -1.82 -3.38 -1.89
CA TYR A 40 -0.76 -2.38 -1.89
C TYR A 40 -0.44 -1.85 -0.49
N ASP A 41 -1.44 -1.57 0.33
CA ASP A 41 -1.24 -1.10 1.72
C ASP A 41 -0.53 -2.17 2.56
N LYS A 42 -0.90 -3.44 2.37
CA LYS A 42 -0.17 -4.58 2.96
C LYS A 42 1.29 -4.61 2.50
N ASN A 43 1.54 -4.43 1.21
CA ASN A 43 2.90 -4.43 0.65
C ASN A 43 3.75 -3.29 1.23
N LEU A 44 3.19 -2.08 1.42
CA LEU A 44 3.90 -0.97 2.04
C LEU A 44 4.37 -1.30 3.46
N LEU A 45 3.56 -2.00 4.24
CA LEU A 45 3.96 -2.46 5.57
C LEU A 45 5.08 -3.49 5.50
N TRP A 46 4.99 -4.47 4.60
CA TRP A 46 6.06 -5.46 4.40
C TRP A 46 7.36 -4.82 3.91
N ASP A 47 7.30 -3.84 3.01
CA ASP A 47 8.45 -3.10 2.52
C ASP A 47 9.14 -2.32 3.66
N GLU A 48 8.37 -1.65 4.53
CA GLU A 48 8.92 -0.93 5.68
C GLU A 48 9.52 -1.90 6.73
N ILE A 49 8.88 -3.05 6.97
CA ILE A 49 9.45 -4.11 7.81
C ILE A 49 10.81 -4.56 7.26
N LYS A 50 10.89 -4.85 5.96
CA LYS A 50 12.13 -5.31 5.31
C LYS A 50 13.23 -4.26 5.33
N LYS A 51 12.86 -3.00 5.14
CA LYS A 51 13.79 -1.86 5.22
C LYS A 51 14.45 -1.74 6.60
N ILE A 52 13.77 -2.12 7.67
CA ILE A 52 14.27 -2.04 9.05
C ILE A 52 14.96 -3.34 9.48
N GLY A 53 14.36 -4.49 9.13
CA GLY A 53 14.74 -5.81 9.63
C GLY A 53 15.54 -6.68 8.67
N GLY A 54 15.70 -6.26 7.40
CA GLY A 54 16.25 -7.07 6.32
C GLY A 54 15.18 -7.96 5.65
N GLU A 55 15.58 -8.77 4.68
CA GLU A 55 14.63 -9.61 3.91
C GLU A 55 13.86 -10.64 4.75
N ASN A 56 14.48 -11.14 5.83
CA ASN A 56 13.92 -12.19 6.68
C ASN A 56 14.18 -11.87 8.17
N PRO A 57 13.50 -10.87 8.75
CA PRO A 57 13.70 -10.53 10.15
C PRO A 57 13.13 -11.61 11.06
N THR A 58 13.85 -11.95 12.13
CA THR A 58 13.42 -12.97 13.11
C THR A 58 12.78 -12.34 14.35
N ASP A 59 12.97 -11.04 14.56
CA ASP A 59 12.51 -10.28 15.71
C ASP A 59 11.11 -9.65 15.50
N ILE A 60 10.47 -9.90 14.36
CA ILE A 60 9.08 -9.50 14.09
C ILE A 60 8.29 -10.61 13.38
N MET A 61 7.04 -10.78 13.77
CA MET A 61 6.02 -11.53 13.07
C MET A 61 4.91 -10.56 12.69
N ALA A 62 4.51 -10.55 11.41
CA ALA A 62 3.41 -9.72 10.93
C ALA A 62 2.37 -10.60 10.21
N ASP A 63 1.13 -10.57 10.69
CA ASP A 63 -0.02 -11.18 10.03
C ASP A 63 -0.98 -10.08 9.59
N ILE A 64 -0.79 -9.64 8.34
CA ILE A 64 -1.56 -8.57 7.73
C ILE A 64 -2.51 -9.20 6.70
N GLN A 65 -3.80 -9.14 6.99
CA GLN A 65 -4.88 -9.55 6.09
C GLN A 65 -5.21 -8.42 5.10
N VAL A 66 -5.97 -8.74 4.06
CA VAL A 66 -6.44 -7.77 3.06
C VAL A 66 -7.97 -7.85 2.98
N ALA A 67 -8.65 -6.71 3.14
CA ALA A 67 -10.11 -6.63 3.09
C ALA A 67 -10.66 -6.74 1.65
N ASP A 68 -10.04 -6.02 0.71
CA ASP A 68 -10.45 -6.01 -0.70
C ASP A 68 -9.25 -6.38 -1.59
N SER A 69 -9.24 -7.62 -2.08
CA SER A 69 -8.23 -8.10 -3.03
C SER A 69 -8.65 -7.92 -4.50
N SER A 70 -9.85 -7.39 -4.75
CA SER A 70 -10.34 -7.17 -6.12
C SER A 70 -9.67 -5.98 -6.82
N VAL A 71 -9.10 -5.05 -6.05
CA VAL A 71 -8.30 -3.92 -6.53
C VAL A 71 -6.92 -3.96 -5.87
N PHE A 72 -5.89 -3.55 -6.60
CA PHE A 72 -4.53 -3.48 -6.03
C PHE A 72 -4.38 -2.27 -5.10
N ALA A 73 -4.88 -1.13 -5.53
CA ALA A 73 -4.92 0.11 -4.74
C ALA A 73 -6.05 1.03 -5.20
N ARG A 74 -6.33 2.04 -4.38
CA ARG A 74 -7.11 3.22 -4.78
C ARG A 74 -6.20 4.44 -4.66
N HIS A 75 -6.29 5.34 -5.62
CA HIS A 75 -5.42 6.51 -5.69
C HIS A 75 -6.24 7.76 -5.94
N THR A 76 -6.07 8.77 -5.08
CA THR A 76 -6.60 10.11 -5.32
C THR A 76 -5.53 10.94 -6.00
N VAL A 77 -5.80 11.36 -7.23
CA VAL A 77 -4.87 12.14 -8.05
C VAL A 77 -4.53 13.46 -7.36
N LYS A 78 -3.26 13.84 -7.39
CA LYS A 78 -2.72 15.10 -6.87
C LYS A 78 -2.27 15.99 -8.02
N SER A 79 -2.07 17.27 -7.70
CA SER A 79 -1.58 18.25 -8.67
C SER A 79 -0.24 17.83 -9.27
N GLY A 80 -0.15 17.83 -10.61
CA GLY A 80 1.05 17.49 -11.38
C GLY A 80 1.27 15.99 -11.64
N GLU A 81 0.35 15.13 -11.21
CA GLU A 81 0.39 13.69 -11.53
C GLU A 81 -0.12 13.40 -12.95
N THR A 82 0.39 12.31 -13.53
CA THR A 82 -0.06 11.75 -14.81
C THR A 82 -0.29 10.26 -14.62
N LEU A 83 -1.10 9.61 -15.46
CA LEU A 83 -1.31 8.16 -15.36
C LEU A 83 0.00 7.37 -15.44
N GLY A 84 0.98 7.83 -16.23
CA GLY A 84 2.31 7.24 -16.29
C GLY A 84 3.10 7.36 -14.98
N LYS A 85 3.04 8.51 -14.29
CA LYS A 85 3.68 8.67 -12.97
C LYS A 85 3.02 7.77 -11.92
N ILE A 86 1.69 7.70 -11.95
CA ILE A 86 0.90 6.84 -11.05
C ILE A 86 1.24 5.36 -11.33
N ALA A 87 1.25 4.93 -12.58
CA ALA A 87 1.65 3.57 -12.95
C ALA A 87 3.07 3.23 -12.47
N LYS A 88 4.02 4.15 -12.62
CA LYS A 88 5.38 3.97 -12.10
C LYS A 88 5.41 3.85 -10.57
N GLN A 89 4.54 4.55 -9.84
CA GLN A 89 4.47 4.42 -8.39
C GLN A 89 4.04 3.02 -7.96
N TYR A 90 2.95 2.50 -8.56
CA TYR A 90 2.31 1.25 -8.15
C TYR A 90 2.96 0.01 -8.77
N TYR A 91 3.36 0.07 -10.04
CA TYR A 91 3.88 -1.08 -10.78
C TYR A 91 5.37 -1.00 -11.09
N LYS A 92 6.04 0.10 -10.69
CA LYS A 92 7.44 0.40 -11.06
C LYS A 92 7.68 0.51 -12.57
N ASP A 93 6.61 0.61 -13.36
CA ASP A 93 6.62 0.72 -14.81
C ASP A 93 5.56 1.74 -15.26
N SER A 94 6.02 2.84 -15.86
CA SER A 94 5.14 3.89 -16.40
C SER A 94 4.32 3.41 -17.61
N GLY A 95 4.78 2.38 -18.33
CA GLY A 95 4.08 1.80 -19.49
C GLY A 95 2.77 1.09 -19.12
N LYS A 96 2.55 0.80 -17.83
CA LYS A 96 1.31 0.19 -17.31
C LYS A 96 0.15 1.18 -17.14
N TYR A 97 0.31 2.44 -17.54
CA TYR A 97 -0.74 3.45 -17.47
C TYR A 97 -2.03 3.04 -18.21
N ASN A 98 -1.91 2.29 -19.30
CA ASN A 98 -3.05 1.79 -20.06
C ASN A 98 -3.97 0.94 -19.20
N ALA A 99 -3.42 0.07 -18.33
CA ALA A 99 -4.26 -0.76 -17.47
C ALA A 99 -5.05 0.07 -16.45
N ILE A 100 -4.45 1.15 -15.93
CA ILE A 100 -5.15 2.11 -15.06
C ILE A 100 -6.26 2.80 -15.85
N TYR A 101 -5.97 3.26 -17.07
CA TYR A 101 -6.98 3.90 -17.91
C TYR A 101 -8.17 2.96 -18.18
N GLU A 102 -7.92 1.72 -18.62
CA GLU A 102 -8.94 0.71 -18.88
C GLU A 102 -9.84 0.46 -17.65
N ALA A 103 -9.23 0.30 -16.47
CA ALA A 103 -9.97 0.09 -15.21
C ALA A 103 -10.86 1.28 -14.81
N ASN A 104 -10.59 2.47 -15.36
CA ASN A 104 -11.28 3.71 -15.01
C ASN A 104 -12.02 4.37 -16.19
N LYS A 105 -12.16 3.70 -17.34
CA LYS A 105 -12.82 4.25 -18.55
C LYS A 105 -14.23 4.78 -18.32
N GLY A 106 -14.98 4.22 -17.37
CA GLY A 106 -16.31 4.71 -17.02
C GLY A 106 -16.30 6.06 -16.28
N LYS A 107 -15.15 6.48 -15.75
CA LYS A 107 -14.96 7.72 -14.99
C LYS A 107 -14.10 8.75 -15.73
N LEU A 108 -13.11 8.28 -16.49
CA LEU A 108 -12.17 9.12 -17.23
C LEU A 108 -12.62 9.33 -18.67
N LYS A 109 -12.66 10.59 -19.11
CA LYS A 109 -12.98 10.93 -20.52
C LYS A 109 -11.83 10.62 -21.48
N SER A 110 -10.58 10.67 -21.01
CA SER A 110 -9.37 10.36 -21.74
C SER A 110 -8.23 10.02 -20.76
N ALA A 111 -7.24 9.25 -21.22
CA ALA A 111 -6.06 8.89 -20.44
C ALA A 111 -5.22 10.11 -20.01
N ASP A 112 -5.25 11.18 -20.82
CA ASP A 112 -4.49 12.41 -20.56
C ASP A 112 -5.25 13.43 -19.70
N LEU A 113 -6.53 13.15 -19.39
CA LEU A 113 -7.43 14.07 -18.68
C LEU A 113 -7.77 13.52 -17.30
N ILE A 114 -6.77 13.52 -16.41
CA ILE A 114 -6.98 13.32 -14.97
C ILE A 114 -6.81 14.66 -14.23
N HIS A 115 -7.59 14.87 -13.19
CA HIS A 115 -7.57 16.10 -12.38
C HIS A 115 -7.29 15.80 -10.92
N PRO A 116 -6.69 16.73 -10.17
CA PRO A 116 -6.54 16.59 -8.73
C PRO A 116 -7.89 16.32 -8.04
N GLY A 117 -7.94 15.30 -7.20
CA GLY A 117 -9.16 14.82 -6.55
C GLY A 117 -9.82 13.61 -7.23
N ASP A 118 -9.45 13.28 -8.47
CA ASP A 118 -10.01 12.08 -9.13
C ASP A 118 -9.60 10.80 -8.39
N GLU A 119 -10.57 9.93 -8.13
CA GLU A 119 -10.33 8.62 -7.52
C GLU A 119 -10.18 7.53 -8.57
N LEU A 120 -8.96 7.03 -8.71
CA LEU A 120 -8.59 5.96 -9.62
C LEU A 120 -8.55 4.60 -8.91
N VAL A 121 -9.11 3.60 -9.58
CA VAL A 121 -8.88 2.20 -9.29
C VAL A 121 -7.56 1.77 -9.92
N ILE A 122 -6.66 1.22 -9.13
CA ILE A 122 -5.41 0.62 -9.60
C ILE A 122 -5.64 -0.90 -9.66
N PRO A 123 -5.74 -1.52 -10.85
CA PRO A 123 -6.01 -2.96 -10.96
C PRO A 123 -4.81 -3.79 -10.50
N ASN A 124 -5.05 -5.05 -10.18
CA ASN A 124 -3.99 -6.03 -9.99
C ASN A 124 -3.55 -6.55 -11.37
N LEU A 125 -2.23 -6.64 -11.63
CA LEU A 125 -1.64 -7.02 -12.92
C LEU A 125 -0.87 -8.33 -12.86
#